data_AF-A0A8D0GD07-F1
#
_entry.id   AF-A0A8D0GD07-F1
#
_cell.length_a   1.000
_cell.length_b   1.000
_cell.length_c   1.000
_cell.angle_alpha   90.00
_cell.angle_beta   90.00
_cell.angle_gamma   90.00
#
_symmetry.space_group_name_H-M   'P 1'
#
loop_
_entity.id
_entity.type
_entity.pdbx_description
1 polymer ?
#
loop_
_entity_poly.entity_id
_entity_poly.type
_entity_poly.pdbx_seq_one_letter_code
_entity_poly.pdbx_strand_id
1 'polypeptide(L)'
;WGWALRWRFSDRGRTAIAGIGIGFYGNSETNDGVYQVTYSLLNANHTLSAIDSLVSRTVELLGASVRGELTQLEETLAARTELVAVVRNTRRQAEAVAQTLGGIPFLGEAHGEPSRLAGQLSFLEDYRWLAYILLLLLDLIICLFTLLGLAKQIKWLVIVMTVMSFLVLVLSWGSMGMETAAAVALSDFCSDPDGYVLNTTEAKTGLSTEILQYYLTCSQDVLNPFQQVGTQRCSQGKNILSVQDTLNTTESNFHHLVALLNCRGLHKVAPLPPPLLLPLRPLLHHGCL
;
A
#
# COMPACT_ATOMS: atom_id res chain seq x y z
N TRP A 1 -6.24 55.98 23.50
CA TRP A 1 -7.24 54.91 23.33
C TRP A 1 -7.36 54.38 21.89
N GLY A 2 -7.42 55.20 20.85
CA GLY A 2 -7.55 54.73 19.45
C GLY A 2 -6.36 53.91 18.88
N TRP A 3 -5.12 54.23 19.28
CA TRP A 3 -3.92 53.53 18.79
C TRP A 3 -3.83 52.07 19.30
N ALA A 4 -4.13 51.83 20.57
CA ALA A 4 -4.13 50.47 21.15
C ALA A 4 -5.19 49.55 20.54
N LEU A 5 -6.36 50.09 20.18
CA LEU A 5 -7.41 49.36 19.47
C LEU A 5 -7.00 49.02 18.03
N ARG A 6 -6.30 49.90 17.33
CA ARG A 6 -5.79 49.66 15.97
C ARG A 6 -4.68 48.61 15.92
N TRP A 7 -3.78 48.60 16.91
CA TRP A 7 -2.77 47.54 17.06
C TRP A 7 -3.41 46.17 17.35
N ARG A 8 -4.39 46.10 18.26
CA ARG A 8 -5.16 44.87 18.54
C ARG A 8 -5.97 44.35 17.36
N PHE A 9 -6.35 45.24 16.44
CA PHE A 9 -7.09 44.89 15.23
C PHE A 9 -6.17 44.28 14.17
N SER A 10 -5.01 44.90 13.98
CA SER A 10 -3.97 44.43 13.06
C SER A 10 -3.44 43.05 13.45
N ASP A 11 -3.29 42.78 14.74
CA ASP A 11 -2.77 41.50 15.24
C ASP A 11 -3.75 40.33 15.13
N ARG A 12 -5.03 40.58 15.43
CA ARG A 12 -6.10 39.58 15.26
C ARG A 12 -6.42 39.27 13.80
N GLY A 13 -6.29 40.24 12.89
CA GLY A 13 -6.45 39.99 11.46
C GLY A 13 -5.35 39.09 10.88
N ARG A 14 -4.09 39.28 11.32
CA ARG A 14 -2.95 38.48 10.83
C ARG A 14 -3.04 37.00 11.23
N THR A 15 -3.43 36.72 12.46
CA THR A 15 -3.56 35.34 12.96
C THR A 15 -4.65 34.55 12.23
N ALA A 16 -5.78 35.19 11.94
CA ALA A 16 -6.86 34.56 11.16
C ALA A 16 -6.43 34.19 9.73
N ILE A 17 -5.75 35.10 9.04
CA ILE A 17 -5.25 34.87 7.67
C ILE A 17 -4.20 33.75 7.65
N ALA A 18 -3.30 33.73 8.63
CA ALA A 18 -2.31 32.65 8.73
C ALA A 18 -2.98 31.28 8.94
N GLY A 19 -4.00 31.20 9.79
CA GLY A 19 -4.77 29.97 10.01
C GLY A 19 -5.46 29.46 8.74
N ILE A 20 -6.13 30.35 8.00
CA ILE A 20 -6.78 30.02 6.72
C ILE A 20 -5.75 29.53 5.69
N GLY A 21 -4.59 30.20 5.61
CA GLY A 21 -3.50 29.80 4.71
C GLY A 21 -2.95 28.41 5.03
N ILE A 22 -2.73 28.10 6.31
CA ILE A 22 -2.33 26.76 6.76
C ILE A 22 -3.41 25.73 6.39
N GLY A 23 -4.69 26.07 6.52
CA GLY A 23 -5.81 25.21 6.14
C GLY A 23 -5.81 24.86 4.64
N PHE A 24 -5.62 25.85 3.77
CA PHE A 24 -5.50 25.61 2.32
C PHE A 24 -4.29 24.74 1.98
N TYR A 25 -3.15 25.02 2.62
CA TYR A 25 -1.93 24.25 2.43
C TYR A 25 -2.14 22.79 2.85
N GLY A 26 -2.62 22.55 4.08
CA GLY A 26 -2.88 21.21 4.60
C GLY A 26 -3.87 20.43 3.74
N ASN A 27 -4.95 21.06 3.26
CA ASN A 27 -5.91 20.40 2.37
C ASN A 27 -5.28 19.97 1.03
N SER A 28 -4.36 20.77 0.48
CA SER A 28 -3.63 20.42 -0.74
C SER A 28 -2.68 19.25 -0.52
N GLU A 29 -1.94 19.26 0.60
CA GLU A 29 -1.01 18.17 0.93
C GLU A 29 -1.76 16.85 1.18
N THR A 30 -2.91 16.89 1.87
CA THR A 30 -3.75 15.68 2.04
C THR A 30 -4.22 15.14 0.69
N ASN A 31 -4.68 16.01 -0.22
CA ASN A 31 -5.10 15.60 -1.56
C ASN A 31 -3.96 14.96 -2.36
N ASP A 32 -2.77 15.55 -2.32
CA ASP A 32 -1.59 14.98 -2.98
C ASP A 32 -1.22 13.61 -2.37
N GLY A 33 -1.35 13.46 -1.06
CA GLY A 33 -1.18 12.18 -0.36
C GLY A 33 -2.17 11.11 -0.82
N VAL A 34 -3.47 11.43 -0.88
CA VAL A 34 -4.50 10.49 -1.33
C VAL A 34 -4.34 10.14 -2.82
N TYR A 35 -3.93 11.10 -3.65
CA TYR A 35 -3.61 10.84 -5.05
C TYR A 35 -2.46 9.82 -5.19
N GLN A 36 -1.40 9.95 -4.39
CA GLN A 36 -0.29 8.99 -4.37
C GLN A 36 -0.70 7.58 -3.92
N VAL A 37 -1.59 7.48 -2.93
CA VAL A 37 -2.15 6.19 -2.47
C VAL A 37 -3.01 5.57 -3.56
N THR A 38 -3.89 6.34 -4.18
CA THR A 38 -4.77 5.91 -5.27
C THR A 38 -3.94 5.40 -6.46
N TYR A 39 -2.88 6.13 -6.83
CA TYR A 39 -1.95 5.69 -7.88
C TYR A 39 -1.23 4.40 -7.52
N SER A 40 -0.76 4.27 -6.28
CA SER A 40 -0.10 3.05 -5.78
C SER A 40 -1.03 1.84 -5.82
N LEU A 41 -2.31 2.01 -5.46
CA LEU A 41 -3.33 0.96 -5.53
C LEU A 41 -3.63 0.53 -6.97
N LEU A 42 -3.72 1.47 -7.91
CA LEU A 42 -3.88 1.15 -9.32
C LEU A 42 -2.66 0.42 -9.87
N ASN A 43 -1.46 0.85 -9.51
CA ASN A 43 -0.22 0.17 -9.88
C ASN A 43 -0.15 -1.25 -9.29
N ALA A 44 -0.59 -1.44 -8.03
CA ALA A 44 -0.70 -2.76 -7.41
C ALA A 44 -1.69 -3.67 -8.15
N ASN A 45 -2.81 -3.12 -8.64
CA ASN A 45 -3.75 -3.88 -9.45
C ASN A 45 -3.11 -4.34 -10.77
N HIS A 46 -2.30 -3.49 -11.41
CA HIS A 46 -1.58 -3.86 -12.62
C HIS A 46 -0.52 -4.95 -12.38
N THR A 47 0.23 -4.87 -11.28
CA THR A 47 1.21 -5.92 -10.95
C THR A 47 0.53 -7.26 -10.65
N LEU A 48 -0.58 -7.25 -9.89
CA LEU A 48 -1.39 -8.44 -9.65
C LEU A 48 -1.92 -9.05 -10.95
N SER A 49 -2.44 -8.22 -11.86
CA SER A 49 -2.89 -8.68 -13.17
C SER A 49 -1.74 -9.24 -14.03
N ALA A 50 -0.53 -8.66 -13.92
CA ALA A 50 0.64 -9.16 -14.64
C ALA A 50 1.08 -10.53 -14.12
N ILE A 51 1.08 -10.72 -12.79
CA ILE A 51 1.39 -12.01 -12.15
C ILE A 51 0.38 -13.07 -12.60
N ASP A 52 -0.92 -12.77 -12.58
CA ASP A 52 -1.96 -13.70 -13.03
C ASP A 52 -1.75 -14.14 -14.49
N SER A 53 -1.44 -13.19 -15.37
CA SER A 53 -1.14 -13.48 -16.77
C SER A 53 0.11 -14.35 -16.95
N LEU A 54 1.14 -14.15 -16.11
CA LEU A 54 2.38 -14.90 -16.14
C LEU A 54 2.17 -16.34 -15.64
N VAL A 55 1.40 -16.51 -14.56
CA VAL A 55 1.06 -17.84 -14.01
C VAL A 55 0.25 -18.62 -15.04
N SER A 56 -0.78 -18.00 -15.64
CA SER A 56 -1.59 -18.62 -16.68
C SER A 56 -0.74 -19.09 -17.87
N ARG A 57 0.13 -18.22 -18.40
CA ARG A 57 1.04 -18.56 -19.50
C ARG A 57 2.02 -19.68 -19.14
N THR A 58 2.51 -19.70 -17.91
CA THR A 58 3.44 -20.74 -17.44
C THR A 58 2.72 -22.09 -17.35
N VAL A 59 1.50 -22.14 -16.83
CA VAL A 59 0.68 -23.35 -16.78
C VAL A 59 0.35 -23.87 -18.18
N GLU A 60 0.04 -22.99 -19.14
CA GLU A 60 -0.17 -23.37 -20.54
C GLU A 60 1.08 -23.99 -21.17
N LEU A 61 2.24 -23.35 -21.01
CA LEU A 61 3.52 -23.86 -21.53
C LEU A 61 3.90 -25.20 -20.90
N LEU A 62 3.75 -25.34 -19.57
CA LEU A 62 4.00 -26.61 -18.87
C LEU A 62 3.08 -27.72 -19.42
N GLY A 63 1.79 -27.40 -19.61
CA GLY A 63 0.82 -28.32 -20.18
C GLY A 63 1.16 -28.74 -21.62
N ALA A 64 1.68 -27.80 -22.43
CA ALA A 64 2.11 -28.07 -23.80
C ALA A 64 3.36 -28.97 -23.85
N SER A 65 4.41 -28.68 -23.07
CA SER A 65 5.62 -29.52 -23.01
C SER A 65 5.35 -30.92 -22.44
N VAL A 66 4.46 -31.03 -21.45
CA VAL A 66 4.00 -32.31 -20.90
C VAL A 66 3.27 -33.16 -21.95
N ARG A 67 2.35 -32.55 -22.73
CA ARG A 67 1.55 -33.28 -23.72
C ARG A 67 2.30 -33.57 -25.01
N GLY A 68 3.17 -32.67 -25.46
CA GLY A 68 3.93 -32.82 -26.70
C GLY A 68 5.29 -33.47 -26.46
N GLU A 69 6.25 -32.67 -26.02
CA GLU A 69 7.68 -33.03 -25.98
C GLU A 69 7.97 -34.25 -25.12
N LEU A 70 7.38 -34.34 -23.91
CA LEU A 70 7.58 -35.50 -23.04
C LEU A 70 6.93 -36.78 -23.57
N THR A 71 5.77 -36.68 -24.23
CA THR A 71 5.10 -37.83 -24.85
C THR A 71 5.92 -38.36 -26.04
N GLN A 72 6.48 -37.47 -26.86
CA GLN A 72 7.34 -37.85 -27.97
C GLN A 72 8.68 -38.45 -27.51
N LEU A 73 9.24 -37.92 -26.41
CA LEU A 73 10.45 -38.47 -25.80
C LEU A 73 10.19 -39.86 -25.18
N GLU A 74 9.01 -40.10 -24.63
CA GLU A 74 8.59 -41.42 -24.14
C GLU A 74 8.51 -42.47 -25.26
N GLU A 75 7.96 -42.10 -26.42
CA GLU A 75 7.87 -42.98 -27.59
C GLU A 75 9.24 -43.33 -28.19
N THR A 76 10.13 -42.34 -28.30
CA THR A 76 11.47 -42.53 -28.87
C THR A 76 12.40 -43.34 -27.97
N LEU A 77 12.21 -43.27 -26.65
CA LEU A 77 13.02 -43.99 -25.67
C LEU A 77 12.39 -45.31 -25.20
N ALA A 78 11.31 -45.77 -25.85
CA ALA A 78 10.55 -46.97 -25.47
C ALA A 78 11.41 -48.24 -25.26
N ALA A 79 12.54 -48.35 -25.97
CA ALA A 79 13.48 -49.48 -25.84
C ALA A 79 14.33 -49.45 -24.54
N ARG A 80 14.42 -48.32 -23.83
CA ARG A 80 15.21 -48.15 -22.60
C ARG A 80 14.30 -47.85 -21.42
N THR A 81 13.88 -48.91 -20.72
CA THR A 81 12.93 -48.87 -19.59
C THR A 81 13.34 -47.89 -18.48
N GLU A 82 14.64 -47.77 -18.19
CA GLU A 82 15.18 -46.87 -17.16
C GLU A 82 14.97 -45.38 -17.48
N LEU A 83 15.19 -44.95 -18.74
CA LEU A 83 14.98 -43.55 -19.10
C LEU A 83 13.48 -43.21 -19.23
N VAL A 84 12.66 -44.16 -19.66
CA VAL A 84 11.19 -43.99 -19.71
C VAL A 84 10.62 -43.75 -18.30
N ALA A 85 11.16 -44.43 -17.27
CA ALA A 85 10.75 -44.19 -15.89
C ALA A 85 11.05 -42.76 -15.43
N VAL A 86 12.21 -42.20 -15.81
CA VAL A 86 12.58 -40.80 -15.53
C VAL A 86 11.62 -39.84 -16.23
N VAL A 87 11.36 -40.02 -17.53
CA VAL A 87 10.45 -39.17 -18.32
C VAL A 87 9.04 -39.14 -17.72
N ARG A 88 8.51 -40.30 -17.34
CA ARG A 88 7.20 -40.40 -16.68
C ARG A 88 7.17 -39.73 -15.31
N ASN A 89 8.26 -39.80 -14.54
CA ASN A 89 8.36 -39.12 -13.26
C ASN A 89 8.38 -37.59 -13.44
N THR A 90 9.16 -37.09 -14.39
CA THR A 90 9.20 -35.66 -14.74
C THR A 90 7.82 -35.16 -15.20
N ARG A 91 7.10 -35.97 -15.99
CA ARG A 91 5.73 -35.68 -16.41
C ARG A 91 4.79 -35.46 -15.22
N ARG A 92 4.78 -36.41 -14.28
CA ARG A 92 3.92 -36.34 -13.08
C ARG A 92 4.27 -35.15 -12.19
N GLN A 93 5.57 -34.83 -12.06
CA GLN A 93 6.01 -33.66 -11.30
C GLN A 93 5.56 -32.35 -11.97
N ALA A 94 5.69 -32.25 -13.29
CA ALA A 94 5.24 -31.08 -14.04
C ALA A 94 3.70 -30.92 -13.97
N GLU A 95 2.94 -32.02 -14.08
CA GLU A 95 1.48 -32.00 -13.90
C GLU A 95 1.08 -31.56 -12.48
N ALA A 96 1.78 -32.03 -11.44
CA ALA A 96 1.54 -31.62 -10.05
C ALA A 96 1.85 -30.12 -9.82
N VAL A 97 2.92 -29.61 -10.43
CA VAL A 97 3.29 -28.18 -10.38
C VAL A 97 2.25 -27.34 -11.12
N ALA A 98 1.82 -27.76 -12.31
CA ALA A 98 0.77 -27.07 -13.07
C ALA A 98 -0.56 -27.00 -12.30
N GLN A 99 -0.95 -28.08 -11.63
CA GLN A 99 -2.14 -28.12 -10.77
C GLN A 99 -2.00 -27.20 -9.55
N THR A 100 -0.82 -27.14 -8.94
CA THR A 100 -0.55 -26.28 -7.78
C THR A 100 -0.57 -24.80 -8.16
N LEU A 101 0.05 -24.43 -9.30
CA LEU A 101 0.07 -23.06 -9.83
C LEU A 101 -1.32 -22.59 -10.29
N GLY A 102 -2.08 -23.46 -10.95
CA GLY A 102 -3.44 -23.14 -11.39
C GLY A 102 -4.47 -23.07 -10.26
N GLY A 103 -4.16 -23.63 -9.09
CA GLY A 103 -5.03 -23.67 -7.91
C GLY A 103 -4.73 -22.60 -6.87
N ILE A 104 -3.88 -21.61 -7.17
CA ILE A 104 -3.48 -20.57 -6.22
C ILE A 104 -4.69 -19.63 -5.95
N PRO A 105 -5.29 -19.69 -4.74
CA PRO A 105 -6.54 -18.98 -4.46
C PRO A 105 -6.38 -17.45 -4.40
N PHE A 106 -5.18 -16.95 -4.08
CA PHE A 106 -4.96 -15.50 -3.90
C PHE A 106 -5.06 -14.69 -5.20
N LEU A 107 -4.80 -15.30 -6.36
CA LEU A 107 -4.78 -14.58 -7.65
C LEU A 107 -6.19 -14.24 -8.15
N GLY A 108 -7.17 -15.11 -7.88
CA GLY A 108 -8.56 -14.88 -8.27
C GLY A 108 -9.29 -13.86 -7.39
N GLU A 109 -9.04 -13.86 -6.07
CA GLU A 109 -9.74 -12.97 -5.13
C GLU A 109 -9.07 -11.60 -4.94
N ALA A 110 -7.75 -11.49 -5.13
CA ALA A 110 -7.06 -10.20 -5.01
C ALA A 110 -7.23 -9.31 -6.26
N HIS A 111 -7.73 -9.87 -7.36
CA HIS A 111 -7.91 -9.15 -8.63
C HIS A 111 -9.05 -8.14 -8.51
N GLY A 112 -8.75 -6.84 -8.68
CA GLY A 112 -9.74 -5.76 -8.67
C GLY A 112 -10.09 -5.18 -7.30
N GLU A 113 -9.68 -5.79 -6.19
CA GLU A 113 -9.86 -5.19 -4.86
C GLU A 113 -9.10 -3.85 -4.70
N PRO A 114 -7.82 -3.73 -5.12
CA PRO A 114 -7.11 -2.46 -5.02
C PRO A 114 -7.70 -1.35 -5.91
N SER A 115 -8.20 -1.69 -7.10
CA SER A 115 -8.79 -0.71 -8.03
C SER A 115 -10.16 -0.21 -7.55
N ARG A 116 -10.96 -1.07 -6.93
CA ARG A 116 -12.22 -0.66 -6.28
C ARG A 116 -11.97 0.27 -5.09
N LEU A 117 -10.98 -0.06 -4.26
CA LEU A 117 -10.57 0.79 -3.14
C LEU A 117 -10.04 2.15 -3.63
N ALA A 118 -9.21 2.16 -4.69
CA ALA A 118 -8.71 3.37 -5.33
C ALA A 118 -9.86 4.27 -5.82
N GLY A 119 -10.87 3.69 -6.49
CA GLY A 119 -12.04 4.42 -6.95
C GLY A 119 -12.87 5.03 -5.80
N GLN A 120 -13.06 4.28 -4.71
CA GLN A 120 -13.76 4.78 -3.53
C GLN A 120 -13.00 5.91 -2.82
N LEU A 121 -11.68 5.76 -2.66
CA LEU A 121 -10.82 6.79 -2.06
C LEU A 121 -10.82 8.08 -2.89
N SER A 122 -10.66 7.97 -4.21
CA SER A 122 -10.70 9.14 -5.10
C SER A 122 -12.05 9.86 -5.02
N PHE A 123 -13.16 9.11 -5.05
CA PHE A 123 -14.48 9.71 -4.93
C PHE A 123 -14.66 10.44 -3.60
N LEU A 124 -14.31 9.80 -2.47
CA LEU A 124 -14.40 10.44 -1.15
C LEU A 124 -13.52 11.69 -1.05
N GLU A 125 -12.32 11.65 -1.62
CA GLU A 125 -11.39 12.77 -1.63
C GLU A 125 -11.93 13.98 -2.40
N ASP A 126 -12.57 13.78 -3.55
CA ASP A 126 -13.18 14.88 -4.31
C ASP A 126 -14.19 15.67 -3.48
N TYR A 127 -15.04 14.98 -2.72
CA TYR A 127 -16.02 15.62 -1.82
C TYR A 127 -15.36 16.26 -0.61
N ARG A 128 -14.40 15.56 0.03
CA ARG A 128 -13.66 16.06 1.20
C ARG A 128 -12.93 17.36 0.83
N TRP A 129 -12.16 17.33 -0.25
CA TRP A 129 -11.39 18.45 -0.75
C TRP A 129 -12.29 19.67 -1.03
N LEU A 130 -13.39 19.48 -1.76
CA LEU A 130 -14.31 20.57 -2.08
C LEU A 130 -14.99 21.14 -0.82
N ALA A 131 -15.38 20.28 0.13
CA ALA A 131 -15.99 20.70 1.38
C ALA A 131 -15.04 21.56 2.22
N TYR A 132 -13.76 21.19 2.31
CA TYR A 132 -12.72 21.98 2.99
C TYR A 132 -12.49 23.33 2.33
N ILE A 133 -12.41 23.37 1.00
CA ILE A 133 -12.28 24.63 0.25
C ILE A 133 -13.47 25.54 0.54
N LEU A 134 -14.69 25.01 0.52
CA LEU A 134 -15.90 25.79 0.78
C LEU A 134 -15.94 26.34 2.22
N LEU A 135 -15.53 25.52 3.20
CA LEU A 135 -15.44 25.91 4.60
C LEU A 135 -14.39 27.01 4.83
N LEU A 136 -13.20 26.88 4.22
CA LEU A 136 -12.14 27.91 4.32
C LEU A 136 -12.51 29.22 3.62
N LEU A 137 -13.23 29.14 2.49
CA LEU A 137 -13.77 30.32 1.83
C LEU A 137 -14.82 31.03 2.69
N LEU A 138 -15.69 30.27 3.37
CA LEU A 138 -16.65 30.82 4.31
C LEU A 138 -15.94 31.52 5.48
N ASP A 139 -14.89 30.92 6.05
CA ASP A 139 -14.05 31.52 7.08
C ASP A 139 -13.41 32.84 6.62
N LEU A 140 -12.89 32.89 5.39
CA LEU A 140 -12.32 34.09 4.80
C LEU A 140 -13.36 35.22 4.66
N ILE A 141 -14.56 34.88 4.19
CA ILE A 141 -15.68 35.83 4.03
C ILE A 141 -16.11 36.38 5.39
N ILE A 142 -16.26 35.51 6.40
CA ILE A 142 -16.62 35.89 7.77
C ILE A 142 -15.55 36.79 8.37
N CYS A 143 -14.26 36.46 8.20
CA CYS A 143 -13.15 37.30 8.65
C CYS A 143 -13.21 38.69 7.99
N LEU A 144 -13.41 38.75 6.68
CA LEU A 144 -13.54 40.00 5.94
C LEU A 144 -14.70 40.85 6.47
N PHE A 145 -15.91 40.31 6.57
CA PHE A 145 -17.07 41.04 7.07
C PHE A 145 -16.93 41.46 8.54
N THR A 146 -16.26 40.66 9.37
CA THR A 146 -15.96 41.03 10.75
C THR A 146 -15.01 42.23 10.79
N LEU A 147 -13.97 42.25 9.94
CA LEU A 147 -13.07 43.39 9.82
C LEU A 147 -13.80 44.65 9.29
N LEU A 148 -14.66 44.51 8.27
CA LEU A 148 -15.48 45.63 7.77
C LEU A 148 -16.45 46.16 8.83
N GLY A 149 -17.12 45.28 9.57
CA GLY A 149 -18.05 45.66 10.63
C GLY A 149 -17.36 46.42 11.75
N LEU A 150 -16.15 45.99 12.12
CA LEU A 150 -15.33 46.69 13.10
C LEU A 150 -14.77 48.02 12.56
N ALA A 151 -14.38 48.09 11.29
CA ALA A 151 -13.89 49.32 10.66
C ALA A 151 -14.99 50.39 10.50
N LYS A 152 -16.21 49.97 10.15
CA LYS A 152 -17.38 50.86 9.97
C LYS A 152 -18.22 51.02 11.24
N GLN A 153 -17.83 50.38 12.35
CA GLN A 153 -18.56 50.35 13.62
C GLN A 153 -20.04 49.88 13.51
N ILE A 154 -20.33 48.99 12.55
CA ILE A 154 -21.68 48.46 12.33
C ILE A 154 -21.92 47.30 13.30
N LYS A 155 -22.56 47.60 14.44
CA LYS A 155 -22.74 46.66 15.56
C LYS A 155 -23.46 45.37 15.16
N TRP A 156 -24.55 45.47 14.41
CA TRP A 156 -25.34 44.30 13.99
C TRP A 156 -24.56 43.35 13.09
N LEU A 157 -23.77 43.89 12.16
CA LEU A 157 -22.92 43.09 11.27
C LEU A 157 -21.90 42.28 12.09
N VAL A 158 -21.25 42.91 13.09
CA VAL A 158 -20.30 42.21 13.95
C VAL A 158 -20.97 41.11 14.76
N ILE A 159 -22.13 41.37 15.36
CA ILE A 159 -22.86 40.36 16.16
C ILE A 159 -23.21 39.14 15.30
N VAL A 160 -23.83 39.35 14.13
CA VAL A 160 -24.22 38.24 13.22
C VAL A 160 -22.99 37.46 12.76
N MET A 161 -21.93 38.15 12.33
CA MET A 161 -20.71 37.49 11.87
C MET A 161 -20.03 36.72 12.99
N THR A 162 -20.01 37.21 14.23
CA THR A 162 -19.41 36.47 15.37
C THR A 162 -20.16 35.19 15.71
N VAL A 163 -21.50 35.16 15.60
CA VAL A 163 -22.29 33.94 15.79
C VAL A 163 -21.95 32.93 14.69
N MET A 164 -21.88 33.39 13.44
CA MET A 164 -21.48 32.54 12.32
C MET A 164 -20.04 32.05 12.46
N SER A 165 -19.10 32.90 12.90
CA SER A 165 -17.71 32.50 13.17
C SER A 165 -17.63 31.38 14.20
N PHE A 166 -18.44 31.44 15.26
CA PHE A 166 -18.45 30.38 16.27
C PHE A 166 -18.94 29.05 15.69
N LEU A 167 -19.98 29.07 14.86
CA LEU A 167 -20.48 27.86 14.19
C LEU A 167 -19.43 27.27 13.24
N VAL A 168 -18.83 28.09 12.38
CA VAL A 168 -17.81 27.61 11.45
C VAL A 168 -16.57 27.13 12.19
N LEU A 169 -16.14 27.81 13.26
CA LEU A 169 -15.04 27.36 14.10
C LEU A 169 -15.28 25.95 14.67
N VAL A 170 -16.50 25.64 15.15
CA VAL A 170 -16.84 24.29 15.63
C VAL A 170 -16.73 23.27 14.51
N LEU A 171 -17.18 23.59 13.30
CA LEU A 171 -17.04 22.73 12.13
C LEU A 171 -15.56 22.53 11.75
N SER A 172 -14.76 23.60 11.70
CA SER A 172 -13.33 23.54 11.39
C SER A 172 -12.57 22.70 12.41
N TRP A 173 -12.87 22.83 13.70
CA TRP A 173 -12.30 22.01 14.77
C TRP A 173 -12.69 20.54 14.66
N GLY A 174 -13.97 20.27 14.39
CA GLY A 174 -14.45 18.89 14.19
C GLY A 174 -13.77 18.23 13.00
N SER A 175 -13.65 18.97 11.89
CA SER A 175 -12.98 18.50 10.68
C SER A 175 -11.49 18.22 10.94
N MET A 176 -10.78 19.16 11.57
CA MET A 176 -9.38 18.97 11.94
C MET A 176 -9.19 17.78 12.90
N GLY A 177 -10.11 17.59 13.86
CA GLY A 177 -10.10 16.44 14.77
C GLY A 177 -10.27 15.10 14.05
N MET A 178 -11.16 15.04 13.06
CA MET A 178 -11.36 13.84 12.27
C MET A 178 -10.13 13.50 11.41
N GLU A 179 -9.53 14.47 10.74
CA GLU A 179 -8.33 14.25 9.92
C GLU A 179 -7.13 13.83 10.75
N THR A 180 -6.93 14.45 11.93
CA THR A 180 -5.84 14.07 12.84
C THR A 180 -6.04 12.67 13.38
N ALA A 181 -7.27 12.28 13.74
CA ALA A 181 -7.57 10.91 14.15
C ALA A 181 -7.31 9.90 13.03
N ALA A 182 -7.74 10.21 11.79
CA ALA A 182 -7.48 9.37 10.63
C ALA A 182 -5.97 9.25 10.34
N ALA A 183 -5.23 10.35 10.42
CA ALA A 183 -3.77 10.36 10.20
C ALA A 183 -3.03 9.51 11.24
N VAL A 184 -3.40 9.60 12.53
CA VAL A 184 -2.82 8.76 13.58
C VAL A 184 -3.16 7.29 13.34
N ALA A 185 -4.43 6.97 13.08
CA ALA A 185 -4.85 5.60 12.83
C ALA A 185 -4.14 4.97 11.61
N LEU A 186 -3.99 5.72 10.52
CA LEU A 186 -3.28 5.27 9.32
C LEU A 186 -1.76 5.14 9.57
N SER A 187 -1.19 6.04 10.37
CA SER A 187 0.23 5.98 10.75
C SER A 187 0.52 4.74 11.60
N ASP A 188 -0.33 4.44 12.58
CA ASP A 188 -0.20 3.26 13.42
C ASP A 188 -0.36 1.98 12.59
N PHE A 189 -1.35 1.94 11.72
CA PHE A 189 -1.53 0.83 10.77
C PHE A 189 -0.31 0.65 9.86
N CYS A 190 0.30 1.74 9.42
CA CYS A 190 1.51 1.69 8.60
C CYS A 190 2.73 1.19 9.38
N SER A 191 2.83 1.51 10.66
CA SER A 191 3.97 1.13 11.50
C SER A 191 3.95 -0.33 11.94
N ASP A 192 2.77 -0.90 12.20
CA ASP A 192 2.60 -2.28 12.66
C ASP A 192 1.31 -2.91 12.08
N PRO A 193 1.33 -3.35 10.82
CA PRO A 193 0.17 -3.97 10.17
C PRO A 193 -0.01 -5.46 10.53
N ASP A 194 0.93 -6.06 11.26
CA ASP A 194 1.07 -7.52 11.38
C ASP A 194 -0.19 -8.17 11.98
N GLY A 195 -0.77 -7.57 13.02
CA GLY A 195 -1.99 -8.08 13.64
C GLY A 195 -3.19 -8.12 12.69
N TYR A 196 -3.34 -7.14 11.81
CA TYR A 196 -4.41 -7.10 10.81
C TYR A 196 -4.18 -8.12 9.70
N VAL A 197 -2.94 -8.23 9.22
CA VAL A 197 -2.57 -9.16 8.16
C VAL A 197 -2.73 -10.61 8.63
N LEU A 198 -2.22 -10.95 9.82
CA LEU A 198 -2.33 -12.29 10.39
C LEU A 198 -3.79 -12.74 10.52
N ASN A 199 -4.65 -11.90 11.12
CA ASN A 199 -6.06 -12.21 11.34
C ASN A 199 -6.84 -12.32 10.01
N THR A 200 -6.62 -11.39 9.09
CA THR A 200 -7.33 -11.39 7.79
C THR A 200 -6.92 -12.58 6.93
N THR A 201 -5.64 -12.92 6.91
CA THR A 201 -5.14 -14.05 6.12
C THR A 201 -5.58 -15.38 6.72
N GLU A 202 -5.51 -15.57 8.04
CA GLU A 202 -6.03 -16.78 8.69
C GLU A 202 -7.52 -16.98 8.36
N ALA A 203 -8.33 -15.92 8.44
CA ALA A 203 -9.75 -15.99 8.14
C ALA A 203 -10.07 -16.32 6.67
N LYS A 204 -9.24 -15.89 5.71
CA LYS A 204 -9.48 -16.08 4.27
C LYS A 204 -8.86 -17.35 3.70
N THR A 205 -7.65 -17.71 4.12
CA THR A 205 -6.89 -18.83 3.53
C THR A 205 -6.71 -20.01 4.47
N GLY A 206 -7.02 -19.87 5.76
CA GLY A 206 -6.81 -20.92 6.77
C GLY A 206 -5.33 -21.26 6.99
N LEU A 207 -4.41 -20.41 6.52
CA LEU A 207 -2.98 -20.59 6.73
C LEU A 207 -2.65 -20.40 8.21
N SER A 208 -1.80 -21.24 8.78
CA SER A 208 -1.39 -21.08 10.18
C SER A 208 -0.62 -19.78 10.37
N THR A 209 -0.95 -19.08 11.45
CA THR A 209 -0.37 -17.78 11.82
C THR A 209 1.16 -17.84 11.98
N GLU A 210 1.69 -19.00 12.39
CA GLU A 210 3.13 -19.26 12.54
C GLU A 210 3.90 -19.20 11.21
N ILE A 211 3.34 -19.75 10.13
CA ILE A 211 3.97 -19.71 8.80
C ILE A 211 3.95 -18.28 8.27
N LEU A 212 2.83 -17.58 8.46
CA LEU A 212 2.69 -16.20 8.00
C LEU A 212 3.61 -15.25 8.78
N GLN A 213 3.75 -15.44 10.09
CA GLN A 213 4.67 -14.67 10.93
C GLN A 213 6.13 -14.89 10.53
N TYR A 214 6.52 -16.10 10.11
CA TYR A 214 7.86 -16.35 9.57
C TYR A 214 8.16 -15.49 8.33
N TYR A 215 7.20 -15.38 7.39
CA TYR A 215 7.37 -14.56 6.18
C TYR A 215 7.25 -13.05 6.44
N LEU A 216 6.53 -12.62 7.49
CA LEU A 216 6.42 -11.21 7.86
C LEU A 216 7.64 -10.72 8.67
N THR A 217 8.12 -11.51 9.62
CA THR A 217 9.24 -11.15 10.51
C THR A 217 10.61 -11.37 9.84
N CYS A 218 10.70 -12.20 8.79
CA CYS A 218 11.94 -12.52 8.08
C CYS A 218 13.08 -12.92 9.05
N SER A 219 12.79 -13.79 10.03
CA SER A 219 13.79 -14.25 10.99
C SER A 219 14.76 -15.23 10.33
N GLN A 220 16.05 -14.89 10.31
CA GLN A 220 17.10 -15.74 9.72
C GLN A 220 17.46 -16.97 10.58
N ASP A 221 16.96 -17.05 11.82
CA ASP A 221 17.31 -18.10 12.77
C ASP A 221 16.39 -19.33 12.69
N VAL A 222 15.35 -19.28 11.86
CA VAL A 222 14.34 -20.33 11.73
C VAL A 222 14.43 -20.96 10.33
N LEU A 223 14.51 -22.29 10.25
CA LEU A 223 14.48 -23.00 8.97
C LEU A 223 13.10 -22.85 8.31
N ASN A 224 13.07 -22.69 6.98
CA ASN A 224 11.84 -22.56 6.23
C ASN A 224 10.86 -23.71 6.59
N PRO A 225 9.61 -23.38 7.00
CA PRO A 225 8.63 -24.39 7.42
C PRO A 225 8.34 -25.44 6.33
N PHE A 226 8.47 -25.08 5.04
CA PHE A 226 8.31 -26.02 3.93
C PHE A 226 9.54 -26.91 3.69
N GLN A 227 10.73 -26.48 4.10
CA GLN A 227 11.93 -27.32 4.02
C GLN A 227 11.93 -28.44 5.07
N GLN A 228 11.30 -28.22 6.24
CA GLN A 228 11.14 -29.26 7.27
C GLN A 228 10.29 -30.43 6.79
N VAL A 229 9.26 -30.17 5.98
CA VAL A 229 8.44 -31.22 5.36
C VAL A 229 9.21 -31.92 4.21
N GLY A 230 10.08 -31.20 3.50
CA GLY A 230 10.90 -31.73 2.42
C GLY A 230 12.10 -32.58 2.88
N THR A 231 12.64 -32.35 4.08
CA THR A 231 13.82 -33.09 4.56
C THR A 231 13.51 -34.56 4.86
N GLN A 232 12.23 -34.91 5.06
CA GLN A 232 11.79 -36.29 5.21
C GLN A 232 11.64 -37.05 3.87
N ARG A 233 11.63 -36.33 2.73
CA ARG A 233 11.47 -36.93 1.38
C ARG A 233 12.68 -36.79 0.46
N CYS A 234 13.64 -35.92 0.78
CA CYS A 234 14.83 -35.66 -0.03
C CYS A 234 16.10 -36.41 0.43
N SER A 235 16.00 -37.71 0.72
CA SER A 235 17.19 -38.60 0.76
C SER A 235 17.48 -39.28 -0.59
N GLN A 236 16.72 -38.98 -1.65
CA GLN A 236 16.98 -39.44 -3.01
C GLN A 236 16.65 -38.35 -4.04
N GLY A 237 17.68 -37.78 -4.67
CA GLY A 237 17.52 -36.93 -5.86
C GLY A 237 18.22 -35.57 -5.77
N LYS A 238 19.55 -35.56 -5.82
CA LYS A 238 20.32 -34.36 -6.17
C LYS A 238 20.01 -34.03 -7.64
N ASN A 239 19.22 -32.98 -7.90
CA ASN A 239 19.24 -32.10 -9.09
C ASN A 239 17.99 -31.19 -9.11
N ILE A 240 17.94 -30.22 -8.20
CA ILE A 240 16.86 -29.21 -8.13
C ILE A 240 17.50 -27.81 -8.26
N LEU A 241 18.29 -27.58 -9.31
CA LEU A 241 18.94 -26.28 -9.55
C LEU A 241 18.06 -25.35 -10.42
N SER A 242 17.20 -25.88 -11.30
CA SER A 242 16.33 -25.04 -12.16
C SER A 242 15.03 -24.63 -11.46
N VAL A 243 14.54 -25.44 -10.51
CA VAL A 243 13.38 -25.08 -9.68
C VAL A 243 13.77 -23.98 -8.68
N GLN A 244 15.03 -23.96 -8.23
CA GLN A 244 15.59 -22.89 -7.40
C GLN A 244 15.57 -21.53 -8.14
N ASP A 245 15.87 -21.50 -9.44
CA ASP A 245 15.88 -20.28 -10.24
C ASP A 245 14.45 -19.75 -10.51
N THR A 246 13.51 -20.67 -10.70
CA THR A 246 12.08 -20.35 -10.88
C THR A 246 11.44 -19.87 -9.57
N LEU A 247 11.86 -20.43 -8.43
CA LEU A 247 11.49 -20.00 -7.08
C LEU A 247 12.09 -18.62 -6.75
N ASN A 248 13.36 -18.38 -7.09
CA ASN A 248 14.01 -17.06 -6.97
C ASN A 248 13.29 -15.97 -7.79
N THR A 249 12.75 -16.34 -8.95
CA THR A 249 12.01 -15.43 -9.83
C THR A 249 10.60 -15.17 -9.32
N THR A 250 9.95 -16.14 -8.67
CA THR A 250 8.63 -15.95 -8.03
C THR A 250 8.75 -15.20 -6.69
N GLU A 251 9.84 -15.41 -5.96
CA GLU A 251 10.24 -14.69 -4.75
C GLU A 251 10.48 -13.19 -5.03
N SER A 252 11.22 -12.85 -6.09
CA SER A 252 11.39 -11.46 -6.56
C SER A 252 10.04 -10.75 -6.82
N ASN A 253 9.09 -11.44 -7.45
CA ASN A 253 7.76 -10.90 -7.74
C ASN A 253 6.89 -10.78 -6.46
N PHE A 254 7.07 -11.64 -5.48
CA PHE A 254 6.41 -11.56 -4.18
C PHE A 254 6.97 -10.41 -3.32
N HIS A 255 8.28 -10.14 -3.41
CA HIS A 255 8.91 -8.97 -2.81
C HIS A 255 8.40 -7.66 -3.42
N HIS A 256 8.06 -7.64 -4.71
CA HIS A 256 7.35 -6.50 -5.32
C HIS A 256 5.94 -6.30 -4.73
N LEU A 257 5.27 -7.37 -4.30
CA LEU A 257 3.95 -7.32 -3.67
C LEU A 257 4.02 -6.86 -2.20
N VAL A 258 5.03 -7.32 -1.44
CA VAL A 258 5.29 -6.86 -0.06
C VAL A 258 5.82 -5.41 -0.05
N ALA A 259 6.58 -5.01 -1.07
CA ALA A 259 6.99 -3.61 -1.26
C ALA A 259 5.81 -2.66 -1.54
N LEU A 260 4.64 -3.16 -1.98
CA LEU A 260 3.42 -2.36 -2.15
C LEU A 260 2.70 -2.06 -0.83
N LEU A 261 2.94 -2.85 0.22
CA LEU A 261 2.48 -2.58 1.59
C LEU A 261 3.44 -1.65 2.35
N ASN A 262 4.57 -1.31 1.75
CA ASN A 262 5.57 -0.44 2.37
C ASN A 262 5.14 1.02 2.21
N CYS A 263 4.39 1.57 3.17
CA CYS A 263 4.00 2.99 3.17
C CYS A 263 5.18 3.97 3.39
N ARG A 264 6.43 3.49 3.26
CA ARG A 264 7.66 4.27 3.03
C ARG A 264 7.61 5.22 1.83
N GLY A 265 6.73 4.97 0.85
CA GLY A 265 6.55 5.83 -0.32
C GLY A 265 5.99 7.23 -0.02
N LEU A 266 5.37 7.44 1.16
CA LEU A 266 4.79 8.74 1.56
C LEU A 266 5.81 9.77 2.09
N HIS A 267 7.10 9.44 2.09
CA HIS A 267 8.14 10.31 2.62
C HIS A 267 8.76 11.22 1.53
N LYS A 268 8.00 12.17 1.00
CA LYS A 268 8.56 13.29 0.23
C LYS A 268 7.84 14.62 0.46
N VAL A 269 8.26 15.37 1.49
CA VAL A 269 8.52 16.84 1.40
C VAL A 269 9.51 17.25 2.50
N ALA A 270 10.76 17.55 2.14
CA ALA A 270 11.53 18.66 2.74
C ALA A 270 12.81 18.92 1.91
N PRO A 271 13.21 20.20 1.73
CA PRO A 271 14.13 20.64 0.68
C PRO A 271 15.60 20.40 1.03
N LEU A 272 16.44 20.26 -0.02
CA LEU A 272 17.89 20.09 0.05
C LEU A 272 18.58 21.16 0.93
N PRO A 273 19.61 20.78 1.71
CA PRO A 273 20.82 21.60 1.84
C PRO A 273 22.11 20.80 1.49
N PRO A 274 23.23 21.51 1.22
CA PRO A 274 24.42 20.98 0.53
C PRO A 274 25.39 20.21 1.49
N PRO A 275 26.46 19.59 0.97
CA PRO A 275 26.97 18.32 1.47
C PRO A 275 28.04 18.50 2.56
N LEU A 276 28.03 17.64 3.58
CA LEU A 276 29.26 17.12 4.23
C LEU A 276 28.93 16.01 5.26
N LEU A 277 29.43 14.81 4.93
CA LEU A 277 29.99 13.77 5.81
C LEU A 277 29.25 13.39 7.11
N LEU A 278 28.60 12.21 7.10
CA LEU A 278 28.75 11.07 8.04
C LEU A 278 27.51 10.13 7.99
N PRO A 279 27.62 8.88 8.45
CA PRO A 279 28.27 7.74 7.81
C PRO A 279 27.25 6.82 7.11
N LEU A 280 27.73 6.09 6.11
CA LEU A 280 27.03 5.01 5.43
C LEU A 280 26.68 3.90 6.46
N ARG A 281 25.42 3.82 6.90
CA ARG A 281 24.92 2.58 7.52
C ARG A 281 24.75 1.57 6.38
N PRO A 282 25.37 0.38 6.47
CA PRO A 282 25.41 -0.54 5.35
C PRO A 282 24.01 -1.03 5.02
N LEU A 283 23.63 -0.86 3.74
CA LEU A 283 22.70 -1.74 3.05
C LEU A 283 23.27 -3.15 3.17
N LEU A 284 22.87 -3.86 4.22
CA LEU A 284 23.21 -5.26 4.39
C LEU A 284 22.25 -6.06 3.51
N HIS A 285 22.69 -6.14 2.26
CA HIS A 285 22.29 -7.10 1.27
C HIS A 285 22.72 -8.48 1.78
N HIS A 286 21.85 -9.18 2.51
CA HIS A 286 21.92 -10.63 2.67
C HIS A 286 20.50 -11.15 2.83
N GLY A 287 20.06 -11.90 1.83
CA GLY A 287 18.69 -12.33 1.66
C GLY A 287 18.16 -13.14 2.85
N CYS A 288 16.84 -13.08 3.02
CA CYS A 288 16.13 -14.35 3.16
C CYS A 288 16.52 -15.19 1.93
N LEU A 289 17.08 -16.35 2.19
CA LEU A 289 17.47 -17.36 1.21
C LEU A 289 16.34 -18.38 1.04
#